data_AF-A0A7S1H8C5-F1
#
_entry.id   AF-A0A7S1H8C5-F1
#
_cell.length_a   1.000
_cell.length_b   1.000
_cell.length_c   1.000
_cell.angle_alpha   90.00
_cell.angle_beta   90.00
_cell.angle_gamma   90.00
#
_symmetry.space_group_name_H-M   'P 1'
#
loop_
_entity.id
_entity.type
_entity.pdbx_description
1 polymer ?
#
loop_
_entity_poly.entity_id
_entity_poly.type
_entity_poly.pdbx_seq_one_letter_code
_entity_poly.pdbx_strand_id
1 'polypeptide(L)'
;VWLSHTLQTQVSGITMPTVVYNVTRLSCRSSTAYSAITQVCEACDTSTEYVIIPDQTPCNKCPEGATCDGSVATPIVTGSTWSGRTDLEAVHPGIFFLEACPPGYAKINTNSGESVSIDSQNFDPEKQACVQCNSNQYMLDPEVGVCQTCPPGLVCYGTDKVDFVPAASVWVAETQIYRLISCPTGYKVIKNNELGQ
;
A
#
# COMPACT_ATOMS: atom_id res chain seq x y z
N VAL A 1 -24.84 -0.71 11.11
CA VAL A 1 -25.76 -0.32 12.21
C VAL A 1 -26.73 -1.46 12.42
N TRP A 2 -26.75 -2.10 13.58
CA TRP A 2 -27.75 -3.14 13.89
C TRP A 2 -28.78 -2.54 14.84
N LEU A 3 -30.06 -2.65 14.50
CA LEU A 3 -31.18 -2.30 15.37
C LEU A 3 -31.89 -3.60 15.74
N SER A 4 -31.89 -3.93 17.03
CA SER A 4 -32.67 -5.03 17.59
C SER A 4 -33.94 -4.47 18.24
N HIS A 5 -35.08 -5.13 17.97
CA HIS A 5 -36.31 -4.91 18.70
C HIS A 5 -36.68 -6.21 19.42
N THR A 6 -36.83 -6.16 20.74
CA THR A 6 -37.31 -7.28 21.56
C THR A 6 -38.75 -7.01 21.97
N LEU A 7 -39.68 -7.88 21.58
CA LEU A 7 -41.07 -7.84 22.01
C LEU A 7 -41.20 -8.55 23.36
N GLN A 8 -41.57 -7.82 24.41
CA GLN A 8 -41.65 -8.38 25.76
C GLN A 8 -43.02 -8.90 26.21
N THR A 9 -44.12 -8.67 25.48
CA THR A 9 -45.42 -9.27 25.81
C THR A 9 -46.38 -9.33 24.63
N GLN A 10 -47.12 -10.42 24.50
CA GLN A 10 -48.16 -10.62 23.49
C GLN A 10 -49.45 -9.93 23.94
N VAL A 11 -49.84 -8.83 23.28
CA VAL A 11 -51.13 -8.17 23.48
C VAL A 11 -52.05 -8.57 22.34
N SER A 12 -53.10 -9.34 22.62
CA SER A 12 -54.09 -9.77 21.62
C SER A 12 -54.97 -8.60 21.18
N GLY A 13 -55.09 -8.41 19.86
CA GLY A 13 -56.07 -7.48 19.26
C GLY A 13 -55.48 -6.22 18.62
N ILE A 14 -54.16 -6.05 18.56
CA ILE A 14 -53.53 -4.92 17.87
C ILE A 14 -52.97 -5.41 16.52
N THR A 15 -53.60 -5.00 15.43
CA THR A 15 -53.02 -5.11 14.09
C THR A 15 -51.93 -4.04 13.99
N MET A 16 -50.66 -4.42 14.11
CA MET A 16 -49.58 -3.48 13.85
C MET A 16 -49.62 -3.09 12.36
N PRO A 17 -49.52 -1.81 12.00
CA PRO A 17 -49.38 -1.41 10.62
C PRO A 17 -48.09 -2.05 10.08
N THR A 18 -48.19 -2.69 8.91
CA THR A 18 -47.03 -3.22 8.21
C THR A 18 -46.05 -2.08 7.98
N VAL A 19 -44.93 -2.09 8.70
CA VAL A 19 -43.85 -1.14 8.45
C VAL A 19 -43.19 -1.58 7.16
N VAL A 20 -43.57 -0.93 6.05
CA VAL A 20 -42.88 -1.07 4.77
C VAL A 20 -41.58 -0.27 4.88
N TYR A 21 -40.49 -0.98 5.13
CA TYR A 21 -39.17 -0.40 4.97
C TYR A 21 -38.85 -0.35 3.48
N ASN A 22 -38.72 0.85 2.92
CA ASN A 22 -38.03 1.02 1.65
C ASN A 22 -36.55 0.73 1.91
N VAL A 23 -36.15 -0.53 1.75
CA VAL A 23 -34.74 -0.89 1.66
C VAL A 23 -34.26 -0.39 0.31
N THR A 24 -33.75 0.84 0.28
CA THR A 24 -32.96 1.32 -0.85
C THR A 24 -31.71 0.45 -0.89
N ARG A 25 -31.72 -0.62 -1.69
CA ARG A 25 -30.48 -1.27 -2.10
C ARG A 25 -29.73 -0.24 -2.94
N LEU A 26 -28.80 0.49 -2.32
CA LEU A 26 -27.70 1.11 -3.08
C LEU A 26 -26.76 -0.02 -3.52
N SER A 27 -26.36 -0.20 -4.78
CA SER A 27 -26.83 0.41 -6.03
C SER A 27 -26.39 -0.46 -7.22
N CYS A 28 -27.27 -1.31 -7.75
CA CYS A 28 -27.14 -1.75 -9.14
C CYS A 28 -27.10 -0.48 -10.02
N ARG A 29 -25.98 -0.24 -10.73
CA ARG A 29 -25.69 0.98 -11.51
C ARG A 29 -26.94 1.50 -12.24
N SER A 30 -27.39 2.70 -11.87
CA SER A 30 -28.59 3.31 -12.43
C SER A 30 -28.40 3.54 -13.93
N SER A 31 -29.07 2.70 -14.76
CA SER A 31 -29.13 2.66 -16.25
C SER A 31 -28.76 1.30 -16.87
N THR A 32 -28.30 0.32 -16.08
CA THR A 32 -27.96 -1.01 -16.60
C THR A 32 -29.19 -1.91 -16.59
N ALA A 33 -29.51 -2.54 -17.72
CA ALA A 33 -30.56 -3.55 -17.78
C ALA A 33 -30.04 -4.86 -17.18
N TYR A 34 -30.59 -5.30 -16.05
CA TYR A 34 -30.26 -6.57 -15.41
C TYR A 34 -31.26 -7.63 -15.88
N SER A 35 -30.77 -8.74 -16.45
CA SER A 35 -31.61 -9.91 -16.75
C SER A 35 -32.08 -10.54 -15.45
N ALA A 36 -33.36 -10.95 -15.39
CA ALA A 36 -33.95 -11.66 -14.25
C ALA A 36 -33.30 -13.04 -13.97
N ILE A 37 -32.41 -13.49 -14.86
CA ILE A 37 -31.77 -14.81 -14.84
C ILE A 37 -30.30 -14.73 -14.35
N THR A 38 -29.70 -13.52 -14.29
CA THR A 38 -28.27 -13.33 -13.98
C THR A 38 -28.02 -12.45 -12.75
N GLN A 39 -29.01 -12.29 -11.86
CA GLN A 39 -28.86 -11.58 -10.59
C GLN A 39 -28.18 -12.47 -9.53
N VAL A 40 -26.95 -12.91 -9.81
CA VAL A 40 -26.16 -13.75 -8.91
C VAL A 40 -24.94 -12.96 -8.48
N CYS A 41 -24.65 -12.97 -7.17
CA CYS A 41 -23.37 -12.51 -6.66
C CYS A 41 -22.32 -13.59 -6.94
N GLU A 42 -21.36 -13.29 -7.81
CA GLU A 42 -20.17 -14.11 -7.99
C GLU A 42 -19.10 -13.65 -7.01
N ALA A 43 -18.45 -14.61 -6.34
CA ALA A 43 -17.34 -14.30 -5.45
C ALA A 43 -16.06 -14.09 -6.26
N CYS A 44 -15.26 -13.09 -5.90
CA CYS A 44 -13.88 -13.00 -6.37
C CYS A 44 -13.06 -14.21 -5.87
N ASP A 45 -11.96 -14.53 -6.54
CA ASP A 45 -11.04 -15.54 -6.01
C ASP A 45 -10.48 -15.06 -4.67
N THR A 46 -10.91 -15.71 -3.59
CA THR A 46 -10.57 -15.35 -2.20
C THR A 46 -9.10 -15.56 -1.86
N SER A 47 -8.27 -16.00 -2.81
CA SER A 47 -6.83 -16.16 -2.63
C SER A 47 -6.00 -15.18 -3.45
N THR A 48 -6.56 -14.59 -4.51
CA THR A 48 -5.80 -13.77 -5.46
C THR A 48 -6.48 -12.46 -5.85
N GLU A 49 -7.72 -12.22 -5.42
CA GLU A 49 -8.52 -11.08 -5.85
C GLU A 49 -9.27 -10.40 -4.71
N TYR A 50 -9.77 -9.19 -4.97
CA TYR A 50 -10.62 -8.43 -4.07
C TYR A 50 -11.58 -7.51 -4.84
N VAL A 51 -12.63 -7.04 -4.17
CA VAL A 51 -13.48 -5.96 -4.69
C VAL A 51 -13.92 -5.02 -3.57
N ILE A 52 -13.76 -3.71 -3.78
CA ILE A 52 -14.19 -2.67 -2.81
C ILE A 52 -15.56 -2.09 -3.18
N ILE A 53 -15.86 -1.99 -4.49
CA ILE A 53 -17.11 -1.43 -5.00
C ILE A 53 -17.87 -2.51 -5.81
N PRO A 54 -18.44 -3.52 -5.13
CA PRO A 54 -18.94 -4.75 -5.77
C PRO A 54 -20.01 -4.54 -6.85
N ASP A 55 -20.77 -3.44 -6.77
CA ASP A 55 -21.82 -3.13 -7.75
C ASP A 55 -21.32 -2.38 -8.99
N GLN A 56 -20.05 -1.93 -9.00
CA GLN A 56 -19.53 -1.00 -10.01
C GLN A 56 -18.22 -1.47 -10.66
N THR A 57 -17.45 -2.31 -9.98
CA THR A 57 -16.11 -2.72 -10.42
C THR A 57 -15.99 -4.24 -10.51
N PRO A 58 -15.22 -4.76 -11.49
CA PRO A 58 -14.83 -6.16 -11.48
C PRO A 58 -13.92 -6.46 -10.28
N CYS A 59 -13.66 -7.76 -10.06
CA CYS A 59 -12.63 -8.18 -9.12
C CYS A 59 -11.26 -7.65 -9.58
N ASN A 60 -10.53 -7.04 -8.66
CA ASN A 60 -9.17 -6.57 -8.84
C ASN A 60 -8.20 -7.64 -8.36
N LYS A 61 -7.05 -7.78 -9.03
CA LYS A 61 -5.99 -8.65 -8.51
C LYS A 61 -5.39 -8.08 -7.24
N CYS A 62 -5.06 -8.96 -6.30
CA CYS A 62 -4.46 -8.59 -5.04
C CYS A 62 -3.07 -7.97 -5.25
N PRO A 63 -2.73 -6.88 -4.54
CA PRO A 63 -1.40 -6.29 -4.60
C PRO A 63 -0.33 -7.24 -4.04
N GLU A 64 0.88 -7.22 -4.60
CA GLU A 64 1.99 -8.09 -4.19
C GLU A 64 2.37 -7.97 -2.71
N GLY A 65 2.15 -6.81 -2.09
CA GLY A 65 2.43 -6.54 -0.68
C GLY A 65 1.33 -6.91 0.31
N ALA A 66 0.23 -7.52 -0.17
CA ALA A 66 -0.91 -7.90 0.65
C ALA A 66 -1.41 -9.30 0.31
N THR A 67 -2.13 -9.91 1.25
CA THR A 67 -3.00 -11.05 0.98
C THR A 67 -4.44 -10.56 0.95
N CYS A 68 -5.25 -11.11 0.05
CA CYS A 68 -6.65 -10.72 -0.11
C CYS A 68 -7.57 -11.90 0.17
N ASP A 69 -8.72 -11.62 0.78
CA ASP A 69 -9.78 -12.61 1.06
C ASP A 69 -11.04 -12.42 0.20
N GLY A 70 -10.93 -11.62 -0.87
CA GLY A 70 -12.06 -11.15 -1.66
C GLY A 70 -12.59 -9.77 -1.26
N SER A 71 -12.30 -9.28 -0.04
CA SER A 71 -12.86 -8.02 0.47
C SER A 71 -11.89 -7.14 1.26
N VAL A 72 -10.85 -7.71 1.85
CA VAL A 72 -9.86 -7.02 2.68
C VAL A 72 -8.46 -7.34 2.18
N ALA A 73 -7.61 -6.31 2.06
CA ALA A 73 -6.16 -6.48 1.91
C ALA A 73 -5.50 -6.53 3.29
N THR A 74 -4.91 -7.67 3.62
CA THR A 74 -4.11 -7.87 4.83
C THR A 74 -2.63 -7.67 4.49
N PRO A 75 -1.89 -6.80 5.19
CA PRO A 75 -0.48 -6.54 4.87
C PRO A 75 0.39 -7.79 5.08
N ILE A 76 1.26 -8.11 4.12
CA ILE A 76 2.29 -9.15 4.28
C ILE A 76 3.39 -8.66 5.23
N VAL A 77 3.83 -7.41 5.04
CA VAL A 77 4.82 -6.77 5.91
C VAL A 77 4.11 -6.12 7.09
N THR A 78 4.48 -6.53 8.30
CA THR A 78 3.90 -5.99 9.54
C THR A 78 4.29 -4.52 9.71
N GLY A 79 3.30 -3.66 9.96
CA GLY A 79 3.51 -2.21 10.12
C GLY A 79 3.29 -1.40 8.83
N SER A 80 3.04 -2.06 7.69
CA SER A 80 2.60 -1.37 6.48
C SER A 80 1.16 -0.87 6.64
N THR A 81 0.89 0.33 6.16
CA THR A 81 -0.44 0.97 6.23
C THR A 81 -1.11 0.93 4.86
N TRP A 82 -2.33 0.40 4.82
CA TRP A 82 -3.12 0.26 3.59
C TRP A 82 -4.47 0.94 3.74
N SER A 83 -4.98 1.53 2.66
CA SER A 83 -6.30 2.17 2.62
C SER A 83 -7.10 1.71 1.40
N GLY A 84 -8.41 1.51 1.57
CA GLY A 84 -9.32 1.29 0.44
C GLY A 84 -9.71 2.63 -0.18
N ARG A 85 -9.39 2.85 -1.45
CA ARG A 85 -9.60 4.10 -2.20
C ARG A 85 -10.71 3.93 -3.21
N THR A 86 -11.81 4.62 -2.96
CA THR A 86 -12.98 4.70 -3.85
C THR A 86 -13.14 6.08 -4.49
N ASP A 87 -12.33 7.05 -4.09
CA ASP A 87 -12.36 8.45 -4.55
C ASP A 87 -11.71 8.65 -5.94
N LEU A 88 -11.12 7.59 -6.49
CA LEU A 88 -10.36 7.60 -7.74
C LEU A 88 -11.08 6.89 -8.88
N GLU A 89 -12.42 6.93 -8.91
CA GLU A 89 -13.26 6.21 -9.89
C GLU A 89 -12.84 6.43 -11.35
N ALA A 90 -12.28 7.60 -11.68
CA ALA A 90 -11.86 7.95 -13.03
C ALA A 90 -10.56 7.26 -13.50
N VAL A 91 -9.71 6.82 -12.56
CA VAL A 91 -8.38 6.25 -12.86
C VAL A 91 -8.25 4.83 -12.31
N HIS A 92 -8.59 4.65 -11.03
CA HIS A 92 -8.52 3.40 -10.29
C HIS A 92 -9.79 3.21 -9.47
N PRO A 93 -10.84 2.59 -10.04
CA PRO A 93 -12.10 2.43 -9.34
C PRO A 93 -11.95 1.34 -8.27
N GLY A 94 -11.93 1.75 -7.00
CA GLY A 94 -12.00 0.84 -5.85
C GLY A 94 -10.76 -0.02 -5.64
N ILE A 95 -9.61 0.61 -5.37
CA ILE A 95 -8.33 -0.10 -5.14
C ILE A 95 -7.87 -0.06 -3.68
N PHE A 96 -7.09 -1.05 -3.27
CA PHE A 96 -6.27 -0.93 -2.06
C PHE A 96 -4.98 -0.19 -2.39
N PHE A 97 -4.67 0.83 -1.61
CA PHE A 97 -3.48 1.66 -1.76
C PHE A 97 -2.54 1.49 -0.57
N LEU A 98 -1.26 1.26 -0.87
CA LEU A 98 -0.19 1.21 0.12
C LEU A 98 0.23 2.65 0.48
N GLU A 99 -0.23 3.12 1.63
CA GLU A 99 0.05 4.47 2.12
C GLU A 99 1.51 4.61 2.56
N ALA A 100 1.97 3.69 3.42
CA ALA A 100 3.29 3.76 4.03
C ALA A 100 3.86 2.38 4.36
N CYS A 101 5.19 2.28 4.31
CA CYS A 101 5.95 1.12 4.74
C CYS A 101 6.61 1.37 6.11
N PRO A 102 6.84 0.31 6.91
CA PRO A 102 7.57 0.44 8.16
C PRO A 102 9.04 0.83 7.92
N PRO A 103 9.75 1.33 8.95
CA PRO A 103 11.17 1.65 8.84
C PRO A 103 11.99 0.48 8.30
N GLY A 104 12.86 0.75 7.33
CA GLY A 104 13.69 -0.26 6.65
C GLY A 104 13.05 -0.92 5.43
N TYR A 105 11.83 -0.53 5.05
CA TYR A 105 11.15 -1.04 3.85
C TYR A 105 10.78 0.08 2.89
N ALA A 106 11.15 -0.10 1.62
CA ALA A 106 10.83 0.80 0.52
C ALA A 106 9.41 0.53 0.02
N LYS A 107 8.65 1.60 -0.22
CA LYS A 107 7.38 1.49 -0.95
C LYS A 107 7.69 1.34 -2.44
N ILE A 108 7.14 0.32 -3.09
CA ILE A 108 7.14 0.21 -4.54
C ILE A 108 5.71 0.08 -5.02
N ASN A 109 5.40 0.63 -6.18
CA ASN A 109 4.07 0.55 -6.79
C ASN A 109 4.12 0.63 -8.33
N THR A 110 5.27 0.28 -8.91
CA THR A 110 5.48 0.20 -10.36
C THR A 110 6.16 -1.11 -10.71
N ASN A 111 6.10 -1.48 -12.00
CA ASN A 111 6.85 -2.62 -12.52
C ASN A 111 8.38 -2.43 -12.49
N SER A 112 8.87 -1.18 -12.40
CA SER A 112 10.30 -0.86 -12.26
C SER A 112 10.81 -0.96 -10.82
N GLY A 113 9.92 -1.16 -9.83
CA GLY A 113 10.29 -1.14 -8.41
C GLY A 113 10.52 0.27 -7.87
N GLU A 114 9.81 1.27 -8.42
CA GLU A 114 9.84 2.65 -7.96
C GLU A 114 8.57 2.99 -7.18
N SER A 115 8.61 4.05 -6.39
CA SER A 115 7.42 4.66 -5.79
C SER A 115 7.00 5.88 -6.60
N VAL A 116 5.76 5.86 -7.09
CA VAL A 116 5.13 7.00 -7.76
C VAL A 116 3.83 7.38 -7.06
N SER A 117 3.31 8.56 -7.36
CA SER A 117 1.99 8.97 -6.89
C SER A 117 0.89 8.13 -7.55
N ILE A 118 -0.25 8.00 -6.87
CA ILE A 118 -1.41 7.20 -7.32
C ILE A 118 -2.05 7.69 -8.63
N ASP A 119 -1.79 8.95 -9.02
CA ASP A 119 -2.24 9.57 -10.27
C ASP A 119 -1.20 9.46 -11.41
N SER A 120 -0.05 8.85 -11.14
CA SER A 120 0.99 8.63 -12.14
C SER A 120 0.56 7.59 -13.17
N GLN A 121 0.93 7.80 -14.44
CA GLN A 121 0.69 6.81 -15.51
C GLN A 121 1.43 5.49 -15.28
N ASN A 122 2.50 5.52 -14.48
CA ASN A 122 3.31 4.33 -14.18
C ASN A 122 2.82 3.58 -12.93
N PHE A 123 1.81 4.12 -12.22
CA PHE A 123 1.26 3.48 -11.03
C PHE A 123 0.56 2.17 -11.43
N ASP A 124 0.92 1.09 -10.75
CA ASP A 124 0.35 -0.22 -10.94
C ASP A 124 -0.22 -0.72 -9.59
N PRO A 125 -1.56 -0.79 -9.45
CA PRO A 125 -2.20 -1.24 -8.23
C PRO A 125 -1.77 -2.65 -7.79
N GLU A 126 -1.40 -3.52 -8.74
CA GLU A 126 -0.99 -4.91 -8.47
C GLU A 126 0.44 -4.98 -7.92
N LYS A 127 1.31 -4.01 -8.25
CA LYS A 127 2.75 -4.02 -7.89
C LYS A 127 3.07 -3.38 -6.55
N GLN A 128 2.05 -2.96 -5.81
CA GLN A 128 2.25 -2.29 -4.55
C GLN A 128 2.82 -3.24 -3.51
N ALA A 129 4.00 -2.93 -2.98
CA ALA A 129 4.63 -3.73 -1.94
C ALA A 129 5.61 -2.92 -1.09
N CYS A 130 5.87 -3.43 0.12
CA CYS A 130 6.98 -2.99 0.95
C CYS A 130 8.14 -3.96 0.76
N VAL A 131 9.25 -3.48 0.20
CA VAL A 131 10.44 -4.31 -0.08
C VAL A 131 11.59 -3.89 0.81
N GLN A 132 12.27 -4.86 1.41
CA GLN A 132 13.47 -4.58 2.20
C GLN A 132 14.66 -4.38 1.27
N CYS A 133 15.49 -3.37 1.55
CA CYS A 133 16.73 -3.19 0.82
C CYS A 133 17.74 -4.31 1.14
N ASN A 134 18.63 -4.63 0.20
CA ASN A 134 19.69 -5.60 0.44
C ASN A 134 20.64 -5.10 1.54
N SER A 135 21.41 -6.03 2.14
CA SER A 135 22.39 -5.69 3.18
C SER A 135 23.51 -4.75 2.69
N ASN A 136 23.70 -4.57 1.38
CA ASN A 136 24.64 -3.63 0.78
C ASN A 136 23.96 -2.35 0.26
N GLN A 137 22.74 -2.07 0.72
CA GLN A 137 21.96 -0.90 0.35
C GLN A 137 21.43 -0.19 1.61
N TYR A 138 21.01 1.05 1.45
CA TYR A 138 20.36 1.85 2.48
C TYR A 138 19.17 2.60 1.89
N MET A 139 18.31 3.12 2.76
CA MET A 139 17.19 3.95 2.34
C MET A 139 16.92 5.04 3.37
N LEU A 140 16.95 6.29 2.93
CA LEU A 140 16.68 7.46 3.76
C LEU A 140 15.21 7.91 3.69
N ASP A 141 14.54 7.64 2.57
CA ASP A 141 13.15 8.01 2.35
C ASP A 141 12.35 6.82 1.80
N PRO A 142 11.47 6.22 2.63
CA PRO A 142 10.57 5.15 2.20
C PRO A 142 9.61 5.56 1.08
N GLU A 143 9.29 6.85 0.95
CA GLU A 143 8.29 7.37 0.01
C GLU A 143 8.79 7.43 -1.42
N VAL A 144 10.11 7.53 -1.63
CA VAL A 144 10.73 7.50 -2.96
C VAL A 144 10.94 6.07 -3.45
N GLY A 145 10.98 5.09 -2.54
CA GLY A 145 10.96 3.67 -2.91
C GLY A 145 12.26 3.12 -3.48
N VAL A 146 13.32 3.92 -3.57
CA VAL A 146 14.57 3.52 -4.23
C VAL A 146 15.66 3.21 -3.21
N CYS A 147 15.97 1.92 -3.05
CA CYS A 147 17.15 1.47 -2.31
C CYS A 147 18.43 2.00 -2.96
N GLN A 148 19.24 2.71 -2.17
CA GLN A 148 20.48 3.30 -2.63
C GLN A 148 21.66 2.35 -2.36
N THR A 149 22.61 2.28 -3.31
CA THR A 149 23.84 1.52 -3.13
C THR A 149 24.67 2.06 -1.97
N CYS A 150 25.12 1.19 -1.07
CA CYS A 150 25.94 1.59 0.06
C CYS A 150 27.24 2.27 -0.38
N PRO A 151 27.51 3.52 0.04
CA PRO A 151 28.76 4.20 -0.22
C PRO A 151 29.95 3.45 0.40
N PRO A 152 31.15 3.45 -0.22
CA PRO A 152 32.32 2.71 0.27
C PRO A 152 32.81 3.07 1.68
N GLY A 153 32.40 4.23 2.21
CA GLY A 153 32.73 4.66 3.58
C GLY A 153 31.62 4.41 4.60
N LEU A 154 30.61 3.62 4.23
CA LEU A 154 29.50 3.22 5.11
C LEU A 154 29.41 1.70 5.19
N VAL A 155 28.95 1.19 6.32
CA VAL A 155 28.38 -0.16 6.42
C VAL A 155 26.87 -0.01 6.46
N CYS A 156 26.19 -0.59 5.48
CA CYS A 156 24.74 -0.54 5.40
C CYS A 156 24.12 -1.87 5.84
N TYR A 157 22.84 -1.82 6.15
CA TYR A 157 22.09 -2.95 6.70
C TYR A 157 20.73 -3.14 6.01
N GLY A 158 20.51 -2.49 4.87
CA GLY A 158 19.21 -2.46 4.20
C GLY A 158 18.19 -1.55 4.89
N THR A 159 18.62 -0.64 5.77
CA THR A 159 17.75 0.27 6.53
C THR A 159 18.24 1.72 6.42
N ASP A 160 17.64 2.63 7.19
CA ASP A 160 18.08 4.02 7.38
C ASP A 160 19.33 4.13 8.26
N LYS A 161 19.64 3.07 9.03
CA LYS A 161 20.82 2.99 9.89
C LYS A 161 22.03 2.49 9.13
N VAL A 162 23.14 3.18 9.33
CA VAL A 162 24.45 2.88 8.74
C VAL A 162 25.54 3.10 9.78
N ASP A 163 26.65 2.39 9.65
CA ASP A 163 27.87 2.70 10.40
C ASP A 163 28.87 3.46 9.52
N PHE A 164 29.60 4.38 10.13
CA PHE A 164 30.60 5.17 9.43
C PHE A 164 31.97 4.47 9.43
N VAL A 165 32.64 4.45 8.29
CA VAL A 165 33.96 3.87 8.13
C VAL A 165 34.89 4.90 7.48
N PRO A 166 35.87 5.45 8.22
CA PRO A 166 36.16 5.18 9.64
C PRO A 166 35.10 5.74 10.59
N ALA A 167 34.98 5.19 11.80
CA ALA A 167 33.93 5.56 12.77
C ALA A 167 33.90 7.06 13.14
N ALA A 168 35.03 7.76 13.05
CA ALA A 168 35.13 9.20 13.32
C ALA A 168 34.98 10.09 12.07
N SER A 169 34.53 9.53 10.94
CA SER A 169 34.14 10.32 9.77
C SER A 169 32.77 10.96 9.97
N VAL A 170 32.59 12.16 9.41
CA VAL A 170 31.34 12.93 9.55
C VAL A 170 30.57 12.85 8.25
N TRP A 171 29.34 12.35 8.33
CA TRP A 171 28.42 12.23 7.21
C TRP A 171 27.14 13.02 7.48
N VAL A 172 26.50 13.49 6.42
CA VAL A 172 25.16 14.08 6.48
C VAL A 172 24.21 13.26 5.61
N ALA A 173 23.03 12.94 6.14
CA ALA A 173 21.92 12.44 5.35
C ALA A 173 21.28 13.64 4.63
N GLU A 174 21.41 13.67 3.31
CA GLU A 174 20.60 14.53 2.45
C GLU A 174 19.32 13.80 2.05
N THR A 175 18.43 14.47 1.32
CA THR A 175 17.08 13.94 0.98
C THR A 175 17.08 12.50 0.44
N GLN A 176 18.11 12.07 -0.29
CA GLN A 176 18.20 10.71 -0.83
C GLN A 176 19.57 10.05 -0.66
N ILE A 177 20.61 10.80 -0.27
CA ILE A 177 21.99 10.28 -0.24
C ILE A 177 22.72 10.63 1.05
N TYR A 178 23.64 9.77 1.47
CA TYR A 178 24.65 10.13 2.46
C TYR A 178 25.84 10.83 1.80
N ARG A 179 26.20 12.03 2.28
CA ARG A 179 27.38 12.77 1.84
C ARG A 179 28.43 12.87 2.94
N LEU A 180 29.67 12.49 2.62
CA LEU A 180 30.82 12.67 3.50
C LEU A 180 31.17 14.16 3.60
N ILE A 181 31.21 14.67 4.83
CA ILE A 181 31.56 16.07 5.14
C ILE A 181 33.05 16.18 5.49
N SER A 182 33.57 15.29 6.33
CA SER A 182 34.97 15.33 6.75
C SER A 182 35.51 13.97 7.18
N CYS A 183 36.83 13.81 7.03
CA CYS A 183 37.57 12.65 7.50
C CYS A 183 38.26 12.94 8.84
N PRO A 184 38.46 11.91 9.69
CA PRO A 184 39.26 12.07 10.89
C PRO A 184 40.75 12.28 10.57
N THR A 185 41.51 12.78 11.54
CA THR A 185 42.95 12.97 11.41
C THR A 185 43.65 11.68 10.97
N GLY A 186 44.54 11.79 9.98
CA GLY A 186 45.25 10.64 9.39
C GLY A 186 44.55 10.03 8.17
N TYR A 187 43.37 10.50 7.80
CA TYR A 187 42.62 10.04 6.62
C TYR A 187 42.44 11.18 5.61
N LYS A 188 42.31 10.83 4.32
CA LYS A 188 41.98 11.77 3.23
C LYS A 188 40.78 11.26 2.44
N VAL A 189 39.98 12.17 1.88
CA VAL A 189 38.91 11.81 0.94
C VAL A 189 39.56 11.42 -0.38
N ILE A 190 39.24 10.25 -0.91
CA ILE A 190 39.61 9.84 -2.27
C ILE A 190 38.41 10.16 -3.17
N LYS A 191 38.62 10.98 -4.20
CA LYS A 191 37.55 11.27 -5.17
C LYS A 191 37.51 10.18 -6.24
N ASN A 192 36.35 9.92 -6.85
CA ASN A 192 36.20 8.90 -7.89
C ASN A 192 37.22 9.02 -9.04
N ASN A 193 37.69 10.24 -9.33
CA ASN A 193 38.71 10.48 -10.36
C ASN A 193 40.13 9.99 -9.98
N GLU A 194 40.33 9.56 -8.73
CA GLU A 194 41.60 9.08 -8.18
C GLU A 194 41.60 7.56 -7.92
N LEU A 195 40.46 6.88 -8.12
CA LEU A 195 40.31 5.42 -8.01
C LEU A 195 40.55 4.69 -9.34
N GLY A 196 40.93 5.43 -10.38
CA GLY A 196 41.32 4.92 -11.70
C GLY A 196 42.81 5.09 -11.98
N GLN A 197 43.65 4.36 -11.24
CA GLN A 197 44.98 3.90 -11.64
C GLN A 197 45.24 2.52 -11.04
#